data_AF-A0AAV7VQG4-F1
#
_entry.id   AF-A0AAV7VQG4-F1
#
_cell.length_a   1.000
_cell.length_b   1.000
_cell.length_c   1.000
_cell.angle_alpha   90.00
_cell.angle_beta   90.00
_cell.angle_gamma   90.00
#
_symmetry.space_group_name_H-M   'P 1'
#
loop_
_entity.id
_entity.type
_entity.pdbx_description
1 polymer ?
#
loop_
_entity_poly.entity_id
_entity_poly.type
_entity_poly.pdbx_seq_one_letter_code
_entity_poly.pdbx_strand_id
1 'polypeptide(L)'
;MEIKDMVSHYLAENDTPETSIATLWDTLKVVVRGQFIAIAARQNALRRDKRQQLEDDIRALEETHRQSGSLAVRNSSPSNENSYAL
;
A
#
# COMPACT_ATOMS: atom_id res chain seq x y z
N MET A 1 -2.37 -19.44 -8.87
CA MET A 1 -1.83 -20.74 -8.45
C MET A 1 -1.78 -20.72 -6.93
N GLU A 2 -2.55 -21.57 -6.27
CA GLU A 2 -2.44 -21.71 -4.82
C GLU A 2 -1.13 -22.42 -4.46
N ILE A 3 -0.63 -22.22 -3.24
CA ILE A 3 0.61 -22.88 -2.79
C ILE A 3 0.49 -24.40 -2.91
N LYS A 4 -0.71 -24.94 -2.66
CA LYS A 4 -0.99 -26.38 -2.80
C LYS A 4 -0.78 -26.87 -4.23
N ASP A 5 -1.34 -26.18 -5.22
CA ASP A 5 -1.18 -26.54 -6.64
C ASP A 5 0.29 -26.50 -7.05
N MET A 6 1.03 -25.50 -6.58
CA MET A 6 2.46 -25.37 -6.85
C MET A 6 3.25 -26.54 -6.25
N VAL A 7 2.96 -26.93 -5.01
CA VAL A 7 3.61 -28.09 -4.37
C VAL A 7 3.32 -29.35 -5.15
N SER A 8 2.06 -29.57 -5.54
CA SER A 8 1.67 -30.74 -6.35
C SER A 8 2.38 -30.76 -7.70
N HIS A 9 2.46 -29.62 -8.39
CA HIS A 9 3.16 -29.50 -9.67
C HIS A 9 4.66 -29.75 -9.50
N TYR A 10 5.29 -29.15 -8.49
CA TYR A 10 6.70 -29.37 -8.17
C TYR A 10 7.01 -30.86 -7.95
N LEU A 11 6.21 -31.55 -7.13
CA LEU A 11 6.42 -32.97 -6.85
C LEU A 11 6.23 -33.82 -8.12
N ALA A 12 5.20 -33.53 -8.92
CA ALA A 12 4.95 -34.27 -10.16
C ALA A 12 6.10 -34.16 -11.18
N GLU A 13 6.82 -33.04 -11.20
CA GLU A 13 7.93 -32.82 -12.13
C GLU A 13 9.30 -33.29 -11.59
N ASN A 14 9.48 -33.33 -10.27
CA ASN A 14 10.79 -33.51 -9.65
C ASN A 14 10.95 -34.82 -8.87
N ASP A 15 9.85 -35.52 -8.54
CA ASP A 15 9.89 -36.84 -7.90
C ASP A 15 10.27 -37.92 -8.93
N THR A 16 11.58 -38.03 -9.18
CA THR A 16 12.19 -38.95 -10.13
C THR A 16 13.06 -39.97 -9.39
N PRO A 17 13.28 -41.19 -9.92
CA PRO A 17 14.11 -42.21 -9.28
C PRO A 17 15.54 -41.75 -8.95
N GLU A 18 16.06 -40.77 -9.69
CA GLU A 18 17.39 -40.20 -9.54
C GLU A 18 17.46 -39.11 -8.45
N THR A 19 16.30 -38.59 -8.01
CA THR A 19 16.21 -37.52 -7.03
C THR A 19 16.01 -38.08 -5.63
N SER A 20 16.94 -37.78 -4.73
CA SER A 20 16.78 -38.17 -3.33
C SER A 20 15.65 -37.38 -2.66
N ILE A 21 14.94 -38.01 -1.71
CA ILE A 21 13.90 -37.37 -0.90
C ILE A 21 14.44 -36.11 -0.19
N ALA A 22 15.70 -36.13 0.26
CA ALA A 22 16.35 -34.99 0.89
C ALA A 22 16.47 -33.81 -0.08
N THR A 23 16.97 -34.05 -1.30
CA THR A 23 17.08 -33.04 -2.36
C THR A 23 15.72 -32.49 -2.76
N LEU A 24 14.71 -33.36 -2.88
CA LEU A 24 13.34 -32.99 -3.21
C LEU A 24 12.75 -32.06 -2.15
N TRP A 25 12.90 -32.41 -0.86
CA TRP A 25 12.41 -31.60 0.26
C TRP A 25 13.15 -30.27 0.39
N ASP A 26 14.47 -30.28 0.27
CA ASP A 26 15.28 -29.06 0.39
C ASP A 26 14.95 -28.05 -0.69
N THR A 27 14.83 -28.52 -1.93
CA THR A 27 14.45 -27.67 -3.06
C THR A 27 13.00 -27.19 -2.96
N LEU A 28 12.05 -28.05 -2.59
CA LEU A 28 10.65 -27.66 -2.38
C LEU A 28 10.52 -26.51 -1.37
N LYS A 29 11.25 -26.58 -0.25
CA LYS A 29 11.25 -25.51 0.76
C LYS A 29 11.69 -24.17 0.18
N VAL A 30 12.72 -24.17 -0.68
CA VAL A 30 13.21 -22.96 -1.34
C VAL A 30 12.15 -22.37 -2.26
N VAL A 31 11.49 -23.21 -3.06
CA VAL A 31 10.40 -22.82 -3.96
C VAL A 31 9.23 -22.19 -3.18
N VAL A 32 8.76 -22.87 -2.13
CA VAL A 32 7.68 -22.39 -1.27
C VAL A 32 8.05 -21.08 -0.58
N ARG A 33 9.28 -20.95 -0.08
CA ARG A 33 9.77 -19.70 0.53
C ARG A 33 9.75 -18.55 -0.47
N GLY A 34 10.16 -18.78 -1.72
CA GLY A 34 10.11 -17.78 -2.79
C GLY A 34 8.70 -17.23 -3.00
N GLN A 35 7.69 -18.10 -3.01
CA GLN A 35 6.30 -17.68 -3.10
C GLN A 35 5.83 -16.86 -1.90
N PHE A 36 6.16 -17.27 -0.68
CA PHE A 36 5.79 -16.50 0.50
C PHE A 36 6.41 -15.10 0.50
N ILE A 37 7.67 -14.97 0.06
CA ILE A 37 8.32 -13.67 -0.09
C ILE A 37 7.57 -12.83 -1.14
N ALA A 38 7.20 -13.40 -2.29
CA ALA A 38 6.46 -12.69 -3.32
C ALA A 38 5.08 -12.20 -2.84
N ILE A 39 4.34 -13.05 -2.11
CA ILE A 39 3.05 -12.69 -1.52
C ILE A 39 3.22 -11.55 -0.50
N ALA A 40 4.20 -11.66 0.40
CA ALA A 40 4.48 -10.65 1.40
C ALA A 40 4.89 -9.31 0.75
N ALA A 41 5.73 -9.34 -0.28
CA ALA A 41 6.11 -8.16 -1.04
C ALA A 41 4.90 -7.48 -1.67
N ARG A 42 4.02 -8.24 -2.33
CA ARG A 42 2.77 -7.72 -2.89
C ARG A 42 1.88 -7.08 -1.83
N GLN A 43 1.67 -7.75 -0.69
CA GLN A 43 0.87 -7.21 0.41
C GLN A 43 1.49 -5.93 1.00
N ASN A 44 2.83 -5.90 1.12
CA ASN A 44 3.54 -4.71 1.58
C ASN A 44 3.35 -3.54 0.61
N ALA A 45 3.40 -3.78 -0.70
CA ALA A 45 3.14 -2.75 -1.71
C ALA A 45 1.71 -2.19 -1.59
N LEU A 46 0.69 -3.06 -1.54
CA LEU A 46 -0.70 -2.63 -1.36
C LEU A 46 -0.92 -1.82 -0.08
N ARG A 47 -0.29 -2.23 1.03
CA ARG A 47 -0.34 -1.49 2.29
C ARG A 47 0.31 -0.11 2.19
N ARG A 48 1.44 0.00 1.47
CA ARG A 48 2.13 1.28 1.23
C ARG A 48 1.28 2.20 0.36
N ASP A 49 0.73 1.69 -0.74
CA ASP A 49 -0.11 2.47 -1.64
C ASP A 49 -1.35 2.99 -0.92
N LYS A 50 -2.02 2.14 -0.12
CA LYS A 50 -3.18 2.57 0.65
C LYS A 50 -2.81 3.61 1.71
N ARG A 51 -1.66 3.46 2.37
CA ARG A 51 -1.20 4.45 3.34
C ARG A 51 -0.92 5.79 2.67
N GLN A 52 -0.21 5.77 1.54
CA GLN A 52 0.10 6.97 0.76
C GLN A 52 -1.18 7.69 0.32
N GLN A 53 -2.16 6.96 -0.20
CA GLN A 53 -3.45 7.53 -0.58
C GLN A 53 -4.13 8.23 0.61
N LEU A 54 -4.16 7.59 1.78
CA LEU A 54 -4.76 8.19 2.97
C LEU A 54 -4.00 9.44 3.44
N GLU A 55 -2.67 9.44 3.36
CA GLU A 55 -1.86 10.63 3.67
C GLU A 55 -2.14 11.78 2.70
N ASP A 56 -2.32 11.48 1.41
CA ASP A 56 -2.69 12.47 0.38
C ASP A 56 -4.11 13.01 0.61
N ASP A 57 -5.06 12.15 0.94
CA ASP A 57 -6.44 12.54 1.26
C ASP A 57 -6.47 13.48 2.48
N ILE A 58 -5.71 13.17 3.54
CA ILE A 58 -5.58 14.03 4.73
C ILE A 58 -5.00 15.39 4.33
N ARG A 59 -3.90 15.42 3.57
CA ARG A 59 -3.28 16.69 3.11
C ARG A 59 -4.26 17.54 2.31
N ALA A 60 -5.02 16.94 1.40
CA ALA A 60 -6.00 17.64 0.59
C ALA A 60 -7.15 18.22 1.43
N LEU A 61 -7.63 17.46 2.41
CA LEU A 61 -8.67 17.91 3.35
C LEU A 61 -8.17 19.05 4.24
N GLU A 62 -6.96 18.96 4.78
CA GLU A 62 -6.34 20.03 5.57
C GLU A 62 -6.21 21.32 4.76
N GLU A 63 -5.77 21.22 3.50
CA GLU A 63 -5.65 22.39 2.63
C GLU A 63 -7.01 23.01 2.31
N THR A 64 -8.02 22.19 2.02
CA THR A 64 -9.39 22.64 1.78
C THR A 64 -9.96 23.37 3.01
N HIS A 65 -9.73 22.85 4.22
CA HIS A 65 -10.14 23.48 5.46
C HIS A 65 -9.39 24.79 5.74
N ARG A 66 -8.07 24.86 5.49
CA ARG A 66 -7.30 26.10 5.60
C ARG A 66 -7.86 27.20 4.69
N GLN A 67 -8.16 26.86 3.44
CA GLN A 67 -8.72 27.81 2.47
C GLN A 67 -10.13 28.26 2.85
N SER A 68 -10.98 27.32 3.29
CA SER A 68 -12.35 27.62 3.71
C SER A 68 -12.41 28.48 4.98
N GLY A 69 -11.54 28.19 5.97
CA GLY A 69 -11.40 29.01 7.18
C GLY A 69 -10.81 30.40 6.89
N SER A 70 -9.88 30.51 5.95
CA SER A 70 -9.30 31.79 5.50
C SER A 70 -10.35 32.70 4.83
N LEU A 71 -11.23 32.13 3.99
CA LEU A 71 -12.32 32.87 3.34
C LEU A 71 -13.38 33.38 4.34
N ALA A 72 -13.69 32.59 5.38
CA ALA A 72 -14.61 32.99 6.43
C ALA A 72 -14.08 34.16 7.28
N VAL A 73 -12.78 34.16 7.60
CA VAL A 73 -12.13 35.28 8.32
C VAL A 73 -12.08 36.54 7.46
N ARG A 74 -11.77 36.41 6.17
CA ARG A 74 -11.63 37.55 5.25
C ARG A 74 -12.94 38.29 4.98
N ASN A 75 -14.08 37.59 4.96
CA ASN A 75 -15.41 38.19 4.79
C ASN A 75 -15.99 38.81 6.07
N SER A 76 -15.31 38.66 7.22
CA SER A 76 -15.75 39.22 8.51
C SER A 76 -15.02 40.51 8.91
N SER A 77 -14.06 40.99 8.10
CA SER A 77 -13.42 42.28 8.34
C SER A 77 -14.32 43.41 7.82
N PRO A 78 -14.81 44.33 8.69
CA PRO A 78 -15.60 45.46 8.24
C PRO A 78 -14.69 46.39 7.42
N SER A 79 -15.13 46.71 6.21
CA SER A 79 -14.59 47.82 5.42
C SER A 79 -14.73 49.09 6.26
N ASN A 80 -13.62 49.55 6.84
CA ASN A 80 -13.57 50.83 7.54
C ASN A 80 -13.60 51.92 6.47
N GLU A 81 -14.81 52.28 6.02
CA GLU A 81 -15.03 53.46 5.18
C GLU A 81 -14.90 54.71 6.04
N ASN A 82 -13.95 55.54 5.63
CA ASN A 82 -13.63 56.85 6.15
C ASN A 82 -14.85 57.66 6.60
N SER A 83 -14.96 57.91 7.91
CA SER A 83 -15.69 59.07 8.44
C SER A 83 -14.68 60.14 8.86
N TYR A 84 -13.97 60.70 7.88
CA TYR A 84 -13.38 62.03 7.99
C TYR A 84 -14.21 62.98 7.12
N ALA A 85 -15.21 63.62 7.72
CA ALA A 85 -15.83 64.82 7.16
C ALA A 85 -16.45 65.65 8.30
N LEU A 86 -15.64 66.60 8.77
CA LEU A 86 -15.94 67.91 9.38
C LEU A 86 -16.90 67.98 10.57
#